data_AF-A0A248YUL1-F1
#
_entry.id   AF-A0A248YUL1-F1
#
_cell.length_a   1.000
_cell.length_b   1.000
_cell.length_c   1.000
_cell.angle_alpha   90.00
_cell.angle_beta   90.00
_cell.angle_gamma   90.00
#
_symmetry.space_group_name_H-M   'P 1'
#
loop_
_entity.id
_entity.type
_entity.pdbx_description
1 polymer ?
#
loop_
_entity_poly.entity_id
_entity_poly.type
_entity_poly.pdbx_seq_one_letter_code
_entity_poly.pdbx_strand_id
1 'polypeptide(L)'
;MAWIAVDDGPAYAAWCVPIDGALYVLTGPGEQSVPGLADAGSAVVTLRGDHGGRIVSWPAEVSRLSPSDEAWSAVAPQVAAKRLNSPEPAPRVVQRWADECTLSRLTPAAAAPAAGAALPAGSLAAAVRETPATRRTWRPFRLHRVRRQR
;
A
#
# COMPACT_ATOMS: atom_id res chain seq x y z
N MET A 1 5.54 4.40 4.91
CA MET A 1 4.87 3.13 4.57
C MET A 1 3.95 2.77 5.72
N ALA A 2 2.75 2.29 5.42
CA ALA A 2 1.82 1.73 6.40
C ALA A 2 1.45 0.29 6.00
N TRP A 3 1.23 -0.57 6.98
CA TRP A 3 0.66 -1.90 6.75
C TRP A 3 -0.84 -1.80 6.93
N ILE A 4 -1.59 -2.17 5.90
CA ILE A 4 -3.04 -2.03 5.85
C ILE A 4 -3.64 -3.42 5.71
N ALA A 5 -4.43 -3.84 6.69
CA ALA A 5 -5.26 -5.04 6.63
C ALA A 5 -6.72 -4.62 6.49
N VAL A 6 -7.43 -5.24 5.56
CA VAL A 6 -8.86 -5.05 5.32
C VAL A 6 -9.55 -6.34 5.73
N ASP A 7 -10.63 -6.22 6.50
CA ASP A 7 -11.33 -7.35 7.13
C ASP A 7 -10.33 -8.31 7.83
N ASP A 8 -10.57 -9.62 7.74
CA ASP A 8 -9.64 -10.66 8.20
C ASP A 8 -8.53 -10.97 7.18
N GLY A 9 -8.37 -10.10 6.18
CA GLY A 9 -7.38 -10.24 5.13
C GLY A 9 -5.95 -9.96 5.61
N PRO A 10 -4.95 -10.40 4.82
CA PRO A 10 -3.56 -10.17 5.17
C PRO A 10 -3.18 -8.69 5.04
N ALA A 11 -2.24 -8.22 5.86
CA ALA A 11 -1.74 -6.85 5.75
C ALA A 11 -0.83 -6.64 4.52
N TYR A 12 -1.07 -5.57 3.76
CA TYR A 12 -0.23 -5.14 2.65
C TYR A 12 0.54 -3.89 3.01
N ALA A 13 1.83 -3.84 2.66
CA ALA A 13 2.65 -2.64 2.83
C ALA A 13 2.30 -1.65 1.71
N ALA A 14 1.80 -0.48 2.09
CA ALA A 14 1.39 0.57 1.18
C ALA A 14 2.17 1.87 1.46
N TRP A 15 2.56 2.54 0.39
CA TRP A 15 2.92 3.95 0.45
C TRP A 15 1.67 4.77 0.76
N CYS A 16 1.81 5.76 1.63
CA CYS A 16 0.71 6.58 2.10
C CYS A 16 1.21 7.99 2.38
N VAL A 17 0.31 8.97 2.29
CA VAL A 17 0.60 10.37 2.60
C VAL A 17 -0.23 10.80 3.81
N PRO A 18 0.39 11.19 4.93
CA PRO A 18 -0.32 11.77 6.05
C PRO A 18 -0.70 13.22 5.74
N ILE A 19 -1.98 13.56 5.86
CA ILE A 19 -2.51 14.92 5.69
C ILE A 19 -3.65 15.08 6.70
N ASP A 20 -3.60 16.14 7.52
CA ASP A 20 -4.64 16.53 8.47
C ASP A 20 -5.16 15.37 9.36
N GLY A 21 -4.24 14.57 9.88
CA GLY A 21 -4.56 13.47 10.81
C GLY A 21 -5.10 12.19 10.14
N ALA A 22 -5.26 12.17 8.82
CA ALA A 22 -5.63 10.97 8.05
C ALA A 22 -4.46 10.47 7.20
N LEU A 23 -4.51 9.19 6.80
CA LEU A 23 -3.62 8.63 5.79
C LEU A 23 -4.35 8.53 4.45
N TYR A 24 -3.69 8.99 3.39
CA TYR A 24 -4.19 8.86 2.02
C TYR A 24 -3.40 7.78 1.28
N VAL A 25 -4.13 6.85 0.67
CA VAL A 25 -3.57 5.67 0.00
C VAL A 25 -4.14 5.62 -1.40
N LEU A 26 -3.25 5.65 -2.39
CA LEU A 26 -3.60 5.51 -3.79
C LEU A 26 -3.40 4.06 -4.23
N THR A 27 -4.39 3.49 -4.91
CA THR A 27 -4.32 2.16 -5.52
C THR A 27 -4.87 2.18 -6.94
N GLY A 28 -4.35 1.35 -7.84
CA GLY A 28 -4.85 1.26 -9.21
C GLY A 28 -3.78 0.86 -10.23
N PRO A 29 -4.12 0.81 -11.53
CA PRO A 29 -3.19 0.56 -12.61
C PRO A 29 -2.00 1.54 -12.57
N GLY A 30 -0.78 1.02 -12.77
CA GLY A 30 0.45 1.80 -12.67
C GLY A 30 0.83 2.24 -11.24
N GLU A 31 -0.03 1.98 -10.27
CA GLU A 31 0.18 2.27 -8.85
C GLU A 31 0.21 0.97 -8.03
N GLN A 32 0.37 1.11 -6.72
CA GLN A 32 0.38 -0.04 -5.81
C GLN A 32 -1.00 -0.71 -5.70
N SER A 33 -1.01 -1.95 -5.20
CA SER A 33 -2.23 -2.71 -4.93
C SER A 33 -2.38 -2.96 -3.44
N VAL A 34 -3.58 -2.67 -2.91
CA VAL A 34 -4.03 -3.09 -1.57
C VAL A 34 -5.41 -3.74 -1.77
N PRO A 35 -5.49 -5.07 -1.97
CA PRO A 35 -6.74 -5.76 -2.26
C PRO A 35 -7.82 -5.48 -1.20
N GLY A 36 -9.05 -5.21 -1.66
CA GLY A 36 -10.21 -4.93 -0.82
C GLY A 36 -10.31 -3.50 -0.30
N LEU A 37 -9.21 -2.72 -0.25
CA LEU A 37 -9.22 -1.39 0.38
C LEU A 37 -10.17 -0.40 -0.29
N ALA A 38 -10.26 -0.45 -1.63
CA ALA A 38 -11.07 0.47 -2.41
C ALA A 38 -12.57 0.42 -2.08
N ASP A 39 -13.04 -0.72 -1.57
CA ASP A 39 -14.46 -1.01 -1.28
C ASP A 39 -14.70 -1.22 0.22
N ALA A 40 -13.66 -1.09 1.05
CA ALA A 40 -13.75 -1.27 2.49
C ALA A 40 -14.35 -0.04 3.17
N GLY A 41 -15.17 -0.27 4.20
CA GLY A 41 -15.59 0.78 5.14
C GLY A 41 -14.61 0.97 6.31
N SER A 42 -13.74 -0.01 6.57
CA SER A 42 -12.75 0.04 7.64
C SER A 42 -11.50 -0.79 7.31
N ALA A 43 -10.38 -0.44 7.93
CA ALA A 43 -9.13 -1.18 7.83
C ALA A 43 -8.35 -1.07 9.15
N VAL A 44 -7.44 -2.01 9.41
CA VAL A 44 -6.44 -1.88 10.48
C VAL A 44 -5.15 -1.36 9.87
N VAL A 45 -4.69 -0.23 10.39
CA VAL A 45 -3.42 0.37 10.02
C VAL A 45 -2.38 0.01 11.06
N THR A 46 -1.20 -0.43 10.61
CA THR A 46 -0.04 -0.69 11.45
C THR A 46 1.15 0.10 10.94
N LEU A 47 1.77 0.92 11.79
CA LEU A 47 3.05 1.54 11.52
C LEU A 47 4.16 0.74 12.22
N ARG A 48 5.30 0.63 11.54
CA ARG A 48 6.45 -0.14 11.99
C ARG A 48 7.69 0.74 11.95
N GLY A 49 8.62 0.48 12.86
CA GLY A 49 9.93 1.11 12.87
C GLY A 49 10.84 0.49 11.81
N ASP A 50 12.03 1.06 11.64
CA ASP A 50 12.96 0.68 10.58
C ASP A 50 13.49 -0.76 10.71
N HIS A 51 13.48 -1.31 11.93
CA HIS A 51 13.83 -2.70 12.21
C HIS A 51 12.65 -3.69 12.04
N GLY A 52 11.51 -3.23 11.54
CA GLY A 52 10.34 -4.06 11.22
C GLY A 52 9.40 -4.36 12.40
N GLY A 53 9.75 -3.96 13.62
CA GLY A 53 8.88 -4.05 14.80
C GLY A 53 7.66 -3.14 14.68
N ARG A 54 6.48 -3.60 15.14
CA ARG A 54 5.26 -2.78 15.21
C ARG A 54 5.45 -1.68 16.26
N ILE A 55 5.07 -0.46 15.92
CA ILE A 55 5.12 0.70 16.83
C ILE A 55 3.73 1.05 17.33
N VAL A 56 2.78 1.09 16.39
CA VAL A 56 1.37 1.40 16.70
C VAL A 56 0.46 0.70 15.70
N SER A 57 -0.70 0.24 16.16
CA SER A 57 -1.78 -0.32 15.33
C SER A 57 -3.11 0.29 15.72
N TRP A 58 -3.93 0.69 14.76
CA TRP A 58 -5.25 1.27 15.04
C TRP A 58 -6.27 0.93 13.96
N PRO A 59 -7.56 0.82 14.31
CA PRO A 59 -8.63 0.75 13.32
C PRO A 59 -8.83 2.13 12.68
N ALA A 60 -9.07 2.15 11.38
CA ALA A 60 -9.35 3.33 10.59
C ALA A 60 -10.65 3.15 9.81
N GLU A 61 -11.45 4.20 9.76
CA GLU A 61 -12.57 4.33 8.84
C GLU A 61 -12.02 4.65 7.45
N VAL A 62 -12.50 3.93 6.45
CA VAL A 62 -12.04 4.05 5.06
C VAL A 62 -13.13 4.74 4.25
N SER A 63 -12.77 5.79 3.53
CA SER A 63 -13.65 6.46 2.58
C SER A 63 -12.92 6.74 1.27
N ARG A 64 -13.53 6.40 0.14
CA ARG A 64 -13.04 6.80 -1.19
C ARG A 64 -13.29 8.29 -1.41
N LEU A 65 -12.33 8.98 -2.01
CA LEU A 65 -12.53 10.32 -2.55
C LEU A 65 -12.91 10.20 -4.02
N SER A 66 -14.06 10.76 -4.40
CA SER A 66 -14.44 10.88 -5.80
C SER A 66 -13.69 12.05 -6.45
N PRO A 67 -13.28 11.95 -7.73
CA PRO A 67 -12.71 13.08 -8.47
C PRO A 67 -13.61 14.33 -8.53
N SER A 68 -14.92 14.15 -8.36
CA SER A 68 -15.89 15.25 -8.28
C SER A 68 -15.90 15.99 -6.94
N ASP A 69 -15.25 15.44 -5.91
CA ASP A 69 -15.31 15.99 -4.56
C ASP A 69 -14.31 17.13 -4.36
N GLU A 70 -14.69 18.12 -3.55
CA GLU A 70 -13.76 19.20 -3.15
C GLU A 70 -12.53 18.64 -2.42
N ALA A 71 -12.74 17.61 -1.58
CA ALA A 71 -11.66 16.92 -0.89
C ALA A 71 -10.62 16.31 -1.85
N TRP A 72 -11.06 15.79 -3.01
CA TRP A 72 -10.14 15.30 -4.03
C TRP A 72 -9.29 16.44 -4.60
N SER A 73 -9.92 17.54 -4.97
CA SER A 73 -9.24 18.72 -5.54
C SER A 73 -8.19 19.29 -4.58
N ALA A 74 -8.44 19.22 -3.27
CA ALA A 74 -7.50 19.65 -2.25
C ALA A 74 -6.34 18.65 -2.03
N VAL A 75 -6.63 17.35 -2.02
CA VAL A 75 -5.69 16.32 -1.57
C VAL A 75 -4.87 15.70 -2.70
N ALA A 76 -5.49 15.37 -3.83
CA ALA A 76 -4.82 14.65 -4.90
C ALA A 76 -3.55 15.36 -5.43
N PRO A 77 -3.52 16.69 -5.60
CA PRO A 77 -2.29 17.42 -5.96
C PRO A 77 -1.17 17.29 -4.91
N GLN A 78 -1.52 17.27 -3.62
CA GLN A 78 -0.55 17.10 -2.54
C GLN A 78 0.04 15.68 -2.54
N VAL A 79 -0.81 14.67 -2.76
CA VAL A 79 -0.36 13.28 -2.90
C VAL A 79 0.56 13.13 -4.13
N ALA A 80 0.19 13.73 -5.26
CA ALA A 80 1.01 13.73 -6.48
C ALA A 80 2.37 14.40 -6.26
N ALA A 81 2.42 15.53 -5.55
CA ALA A 81 3.66 16.22 -5.23
C ALA A 81 4.64 15.38 -4.37
N LYS A 82 4.13 14.40 -3.61
CA LYS A 82 4.96 13.47 -2.83
C LYS A 82 5.40 12.23 -3.61
N ARG A 83 4.91 12.03 -4.84
CA ARG A 83 5.28 10.88 -5.67
C ARG A 83 6.68 11.07 -6.24
N LEU A 84 7.64 10.31 -5.70
CA LEU A 84 9.00 10.28 -6.22
C LEU A 84 9.03 9.58 -7.59
N ASN A 85 9.81 10.12 -8.53
CA ASN A 85 10.03 9.55 -9.86
C ASN A 85 8.78 9.44 -10.75
N SER A 86 7.81 10.35 -10.60
CA SER A 86 6.72 10.43 -11.58
C SER A 86 7.27 10.82 -12.97
N PRO A 87 6.94 10.07 -14.04
CA PRO A 87 7.36 10.41 -15.40
C PRO A 87 6.62 11.62 -15.97
N GLU A 88 5.52 12.02 -15.35
CA GLU A 88 4.65 13.11 -15.79
C GLU A 88 4.54 14.20 -14.71
N PRO A 89 4.30 15.47 -15.10
CA PRO A 89 3.99 16.54 -14.16
C PRO A 89 2.73 16.23 -13.34
N ALA A 90 2.71 16.70 -12.08
CA ALA A 90 1.64 16.40 -11.12
C ALA A 90 0.20 16.60 -11.67
N PRO A 91 -0.14 17.66 -12.43
CA PRO A 91 -1.50 17.80 -12.97
C PRO A 91 -1.93 16.66 -13.89
N ARG A 92 -1.04 16.13 -14.73
CA ARG A 92 -1.36 14.99 -15.61
C ARG A 92 -1.52 13.70 -14.82
N VAL A 93 -0.68 13.51 -13.82
CA VAL A 93 -0.74 12.37 -12.91
C VAL A 93 -2.08 12.34 -12.17
N VAL A 94 -2.52 13.49 -11.64
CA VAL A 94 -3.80 13.61 -10.95
C VAL A 94 -4.97 13.31 -11.88
N GLN A 95 -4.93 13.75 -13.14
CA GLN A 95 -5.94 13.41 -14.13
C GLN A 95 -6.00 11.89 -14.37
N ARG A 96 -4.85 11.24 -14.63
CA ARG A 96 -4.79 9.77 -14.78
C ARG A 96 -5.35 9.05 -13.54
N TRP A 97 -5.04 9.55 -12.35
CA TRP A 97 -5.56 8.96 -11.12
C TRP A 97 -7.07 9.09 -11.00
N ALA A 98 -7.66 10.19 -11.46
CA ALA A 98 -9.10 10.36 -11.48
C ALA A 98 -9.80 9.34 -12.40
N ASP A 99 -9.15 9.00 -13.52
CA ASP A 99 -9.73 8.11 -14.53
C ASP A 99 -9.54 6.62 -14.20
N GLU A 100 -8.41 6.26 -13.56
CA GLU A 100 -7.98 4.86 -13.44
C GLU A 100 -7.74 4.37 -12.01
N CYS A 101 -7.57 5.28 -11.04
CA CYS A 101 -7.14 4.93 -9.69
C CYS A 101 -8.20 5.22 -8.64
N THR A 102 -7.94 4.73 -7.42
CA THR A 102 -8.75 5.01 -6.23
C THR A 102 -7.87 5.67 -5.18
N LEU A 103 -8.27 6.85 -4.72
CA LEU A 103 -7.68 7.53 -3.57
C LEU A 103 -8.55 7.27 -2.33
N SER A 104 -8.01 6.50 -1.39
CA SER A 104 -8.68 6.16 -0.13
C SER A 104 -8.15 7.01 1.00
N ARG A 105 -9.06 7.62 1.77
CA ARG A 105 -8.76 8.27 3.05
C ARG A 105 -9.00 7.28 4.19
N LEU A 106 -8.01 7.13 5.05
CA LEU A 106 -8.01 6.30 6.24
C LEU A 106 -7.95 7.23 7.45
N THR A 107 -9.11 7.45 8.08
CA THR A 107 -9.24 8.29 9.28
C THR A 107 -9.17 7.39 10.51
N PRO A 108 -8.33 7.68 11.52
CA PRO A 108 -8.33 6.91 12.76
C PRO A 108 -9.73 6.83 13.39
N ALA A 109 -10.21 5.63 13.68
CA ALA A 109 -11.48 5.43 14.37
C ALA A 109 -11.37 5.81 15.86
N ALA A 110 -12.51 5.91 16.54
CA ALA A 110 -12.55 6.33 17.96
C ALA A 110 -11.85 5.35 18.92
N ALA A 111 -11.70 4.08 18.54
CA ALA A 111 -11.03 3.08 19.37
C ALA A 111 -9.54 3.40 19.54
N ALA A 112 -9.05 3.25 20.78
CA ALA A 112 -7.68 3.61 21.13
C ALA A 112 -6.66 2.78 20.32
N PRO A 113 -5.54 3.40 19.88
CA PRO A 113 -4.48 2.67 19.21
C PRO A 113 -3.79 1.69 20.19
N ALA A 114 -3.43 0.52 19.70
CA ALA A 114 -2.54 -0.39 20.39
C ALA A 114 -1.08 0.08 20.21
N ALA A 115 -0.39 0.36 21.30
CA ALA A 115 1.01 0.74 21.35
C ALA A 115 1.69 0.18 22.62
N GLY A 116 3.03 0.08 22.61
CA GLY A 116 3.80 -0.40 23.76
C GLY A 116 3.35 -1.80 24.22
N ALA A 117 3.01 -1.95 25.50
CA ALA A 117 2.58 -3.22 26.09
C ALA A 117 1.22 -3.73 25.58
N ALA A 118 0.42 -2.89 24.91
CA ALA A 118 -0.85 -3.31 24.30
C ALA A 118 -0.65 -4.02 22.95
N LEU A 119 0.56 -3.96 22.38
CA LEU A 119 0.88 -4.71 21.16
C LEU A 119 1.07 -6.21 21.49
N PRO A 120 0.72 -7.11 20.56
CA PRO A 120 0.95 -8.53 20.75
C PRO A 120 2.45 -8.87 20.86
N ALA A 121 2.82 -9.66 21.87
CA ALA A 121 4.20 -10.04 22.17
C ALA A 121 4.68 -11.34 21.49
N GLY A 122 3.79 -12.03 20.75
CA GLY A 122 4.13 -13.24 20.02
C GLY A 122 5.01 -12.98 18.79
N SER A 123 5.40 -14.05 18.09
CA SER A 123 6.30 -13.95 16.91
C SER A 123 5.75 -13.06 15.79
N LEU A 124 4.43 -13.03 15.59
CA LEU A 124 3.75 -12.33 14.48
C LEU A 124 4.23 -12.74 13.08
N ALA A 125 5.02 -13.82 12.97
CA ALA A 125 5.41 -14.40 11.70
C ALA A 125 4.15 -14.93 10.99
N ALA A 126 4.04 -14.62 9.70
CA ALA A 126 3.02 -15.17 8.83
C ALA A 126 3.69 -16.12 7.83
N ALA A 127 2.96 -17.14 7.40
CA ALA A 127 3.40 -17.99 6.30
C ALA A 127 3.66 -17.14 5.04
N VAL A 128 4.70 -17.51 4.28
CA VAL A 128 4.98 -16.88 2.99
C VAL A 128 3.79 -17.13 2.07
N ARG A 129 3.28 -16.07 1.43
CA ARG A 129 2.16 -16.18 0.50
C ARG A 129 2.59 -16.94 -0.76
N GLU A 130 1.71 -17.80 -1.24
CA GLU A 130 1.92 -18.46 -2.53
C GLU A 130 2.03 -17.42 -3.65
N THR A 131 2.99 -17.63 -4.54
CA THR A 131 3.22 -16.74 -5.67
C THR A 131 3.74 -17.55 -6.86
N PRO A 132 3.31 -17.23 -8.10
CA PRO A 132 3.87 -17.85 -9.30
C PRO A 132 5.34 -17.43 -9.54
N ALA A 133 5.85 -16.44 -8.79
CA ALA A 133 7.24 -16.01 -8.87
C ALA A 133 8.18 -17.15 -8.44
N THR A 134 8.79 -17.79 -9.42
CA THR A 134 9.84 -18.79 -9.18
C THR A 134 11.21 -18.12 -9.22
N ARG A 135 12.11 -18.49 -8.32
CA ARG A 135 13.52 -18.11 -8.49
C ARG A 135 14.02 -18.78 -9.75
N ARG A 136 14.71 -18.03 -10.62
CA ARG A 136 15.42 -18.63 -11.74
C ARG A 136 16.44 -19.60 -11.18
N THR A 137 16.20 -20.90 -11.34
CA THR A 137 17.16 -21.92 -10.93
C THR A 137 18.46 -21.70 -11.70
N TRP A 138 19.58 -21.91 -11.01
CA TRP A 138 20.90 -21.76 -11.62
C TRP A 138 20.98 -22.66 -12.85
N ARG A 139 21.24 -22.06 -14.01
CA ARG A 139 21.52 -22.82 -15.22
C ARG A 139 22.94 -23.36 -15.08
N PRO A 140 23.17 -24.67 -15.09
CA PRO A 140 24.52 -25.19 -15.05
C PRO A 140 25.32 -24.60 -16.23
N PHE A 141 26.47 -24.00 -15.93
CA PHE A 141 27.35 -23.52 -16.99
C PHE A 141 27.82 -24.72 -17.80
N ARG A 142 27.83 -24.58 -19.12
CA ARG A 142 28.34 -25.58 -20.05
C ARG A 142 29.70 -25.08 -20.51
N LEU A 143 30.77 -25.82 -20.21
CA LEU A 143 32.14 -25.48 -20.64
C LEU A 143 32.34 -25.61 -22.16
N HIS A 144 31.38 -26.17 -22.89
CA HIS A 144 31.43 -26.39 -24.33
C HIS A 144 30.30 -25.64 -25.05
N ARG A 145 30.54 -25.30 -26.32
CA ARG A 145 29.57 -24.65 -27.21
C ARG A 145 28.42 -25.60 -27.53
N VAL A 146 27.20 -25.28 -27.12
CA VAL A 146 25.99 -26.02 -27.49
C VAL A 146 25.54 -25.57 -28.88
N ARG A 147 25.55 -26.47 -29.86
CA ARG A 147 24.96 -26.22 -31.19
C ARG A 147 23.43 -26.29 -31.06
N ARG A 148 22.72 -25.25 -31.47
CA ARG A 148 21.25 -25.29 -31.62
C ARG A 148 20.91 -26.18 -32.82
N GLN A 149 20.08 -27.21 -32.63
CA GLN A 149 19.47 -27.91 -33.76
C GLN A 149 18.52 -26.94 -34.47
N ARG A 150 18.57 -26.94 -35.81
CA ARG A 150 17.66 -26.22 -36.68
C ARG A 150 16.34 -26.97 -36.80
#